data_AF-A0A368VF90-F1
#
_entry.id   AF-A0A368VF90-F1
#
_cell.length_a   1.000
_cell.length_b   1.000
_cell.length_c   1.000
_cell.angle_alpha   90.00
_cell.angle_beta   90.00
_cell.angle_gamma   90.00
#
_symmetry.space_group_name_H-M   'P 1'
#
loop_
_entity.id
_entity.type
_entity.pdbx_description
1 polymer ?
#
loop_
_entity_poly.entity_id
_entity_poly.type
_entity_poly.pdbx_seq_one_letter_code
_entity_poly.pdbx_strand_id
1 'polypeptide(L)'
;MLFQIRYERLEEGFAYIEKRNAQLMLEEIGRSRNWITDELTYPFGRGINFQITVDSIALIYDNLCTQNYPIFMEPEVKWYRKTDAEVGVKQFLVQDPDGYLIRFSEYLGERAIVL
;
A
#
# COMPACT_ATOMS: atom_id res chain seq x y z
N MET A 1 -15.19 -1.81 -1.42
CA MET A 1 -13.95 -2.40 -0.88
C MET A 1 -12.81 -2.07 -1.83
N LEU A 2 -11.63 -1.71 -1.30
CA LEU A 2 -10.49 -1.28 -2.11
C LEU A 2 -9.83 -2.44 -2.89
N PHE A 3 -9.88 -3.64 -2.32
CA PHE A 3 -9.39 -4.90 -2.87
C PHE A 3 -10.53 -5.90 -3.04
N GLN A 4 -10.35 -6.84 -3.97
CA GLN A 4 -11.23 -8.00 -4.16
C GLN A 4 -10.48 -9.27 -3.76
N ILE A 5 -11.17 -10.19 -3.09
CA ILE A 5 -10.65 -11.55 -2.87
C ILE A 5 -10.73 -12.29 -4.22
N ARG A 6 -9.64 -12.91 -4.68
CA ARG A 6 -9.69 -13.82 -5.84
C ARG A 6 -9.97 -15.25 -5.43
N TYR A 7 -9.30 -15.70 -4.38
CA TYR A 7 -9.57 -16.98 -3.74
C TYR A 7 -8.98 -16.96 -2.33
N GLU A 8 -9.47 -17.88 -1.52
CA GLU A 8 -9.07 -18.05 -0.13
C GLU A 8 -8.91 -19.54 0.17
N ARG A 9 -8.08 -19.83 1.16
CA ARG A 9 -7.98 -21.16 1.78
C ARG A 9 -8.23 -20.93 3.26
N LEU A 10 -9.51 -21.00 3.63
CA LEU A 10 -9.96 -20.64 4.98
C LEU A 10 -9.33 -21.56 6.03
N GLU A 11 -9.16 -22.83 5.71
CA GLU A 11 -8.47 -23.81 6.55
C GLU A 11 -7.02 -23.39 6.88
N GLU A 12 -6.34 -22.70 5.96
CA GLU A 12 -4.96 -22.22 6.13
C GLU A 12 -4.86 -20.77 6.66
N GLY A 13 -5.98 -20.05 6.80
CA GLY A 13 -5.97 -18.62 7.12
C GLY A 13 -5.36 -17.75 6.01
N PHE A 14 -5.52 -18.18 4.75
CA PHE A 14 -4.94 -17.51 3.60
C PHE A 14 -6.00 -16.77 2.78
N ALA A 15 -5.68 -15.55 2.35
CA ALA A 15 -6.44 -14.81 1.35
C ALA A 15 -5.53 -14.22 0.28
N TYR A 16 -5.85 -14.47 -0.98
CA TYR A 16 -5.27 -13.73 -2.10
C TYR A 16 -6.21 -12.59 -2.48
N ILE A 17 -5.72 -11.36 -2.37
CA ILE A 17 -6.48 -10.16 -2.69
C ILE A 17 -5.81 -9.37 -3.80
N GLU A 18 -6.61 -8.66 -4.59
CA GLU A 18 -6.07 -7.81 -5.63
C GLU A 18 -6.84 -6.50 -5.81
N LYS A 19 -6.12 -5.52 -6.34
CA LYS A 19 -6.63 -4.27 -6.85
C LYS A 19 -5.95 -3.98 -8.17
N ARG A 20 -6.63 -4.29 -9.28
CA ARG A 20 -6.05 -4.20 -10.64
C ARG A 20 -4.77 -5.03 -10.70
N ASN A 21 -3.63 -4.38 -10.89
CA ASN A 21 -2.33 -5.04 -11.02
C ASN A 21 -1.61 -5.24 -9.67
N ALA A 22 -2.13 -4.67 -8.57
CA ALA A 22 -1.58 -4.90 -7.25
C ALA A 22 -2.18 -6.17 -6.66
N GLN A 23 -1.31 -7.12 -6.30
CA GLN A 23 -1.67 -8.43 -5.77
C GLN A 23 -0.99 -8.61 -4.42
N LEU A 24 -1.75 -8.99 -3.40
CA LEU A 24 -1.27 -9.21 -2.04
C LEU A 24 -1.78 -10.55 -1.54
N MET A 25 -0.94 -11.24 -0.77
CA MET A 25 -1.29 -12.45 -0.05
C MET A 25 -1.30 -12.12 1.44
N LEU A 26 -2.38 -12.48 2.12
CA LEU A 26 -2.53 -12.36 3.55
C LEU A 26 -2.50 -13.75 4.16
N GLU A 27 -1.71 -13.94 5.20
CA GLU A 27 -1.56 -15.21 5.91
C GLU A 27 -1.74 -14.98 7.42
N GLU A 28 -2.65 -15.72 8.03
CA GLU A 28 -2.83 -15.71 9.49
C GLU A 28 -1.62 -16.33 10.19
N ILE A 29 -1.11 -15.64 11.21
CA ILE A 29 0.08 -16.07 11.96
C ILE A 29 -0.23 -17.36 12.72
N GLY A 30 0.62 -18.37 12.54
CA GLY A 30 0.57 -19.64 13.27
C GLY A 30 -0.46 -20.64 12.75
N ARG A 31 -1.24 -20.32 11.70
CA ARG A 31 -2.29 -21.20 11.18
C ARG A 31 -1.80 -22.21 10.15
N SER A 32 -0.87 -21.81 9.31
CA SER A 32 -0.24 -22.67 8.30
C SER A 32 1.26 -22.39 8.25
N ARG A 33 1.94 -22.76 7.17
CA ARG A 33 3.36 -22.46 7.00
C ARG A 33 3.52 -20.95 6.76
N ASN A 34 3.99 -20.21 7.76
CA ASN A 34 4.39 -18.81 7.58
C ASN A 34 5.89 -18.67 7.29
N TRP A 35 6.27 -17.70 6.45
CA TRP A 35 7.66 -17.32 6.22
C TRP A 35 8.11 -16.21 7.16
N ILE A 36 8.53 -16.59 8.36
CA ILE A 36 8.97 -15.68 9.41
C ILE A 36 10.50 -15.71 9.47
N THR A 37 11.15 -14.60 9.14
CA THR A 37 12.61 -14.50 9.12
C THR A 37 13.22 -14.12 10.47
N ASP A 38 12.42 -13.54 11.37
CA ASP A 38 12.78 -13.16 12.75
C ASP A 38 11.49 -12.94 13.57
N GLU A 39 11.60 -12.70 14.87
CA GLU A 39 10.46 -12.45 15.76
C GLU A 39 9.54 -11.33 15.24
N LEU A 40 8.23 -11.65 15.11
CA LEU A 40 7.20 -10.68 14.74
C LEU A 40 6.88 -9.78 15.94
N THR A 41 7.46 -8.59 15.96
CA THR A 41 7.20 -7.57 16.98
C THR A 41 6.43 -6.39 16.38
N TYR A 42 5.30 -5.99 16.97
CA TYR A 42 4.47 -4.88 16.47
C TYR A 42 5.18 -3.51 16.60
N PRO A 43 5.02 -2.57 15.65
CA PRO A 43 4.39 -2.74 14.33
C PRO A 43 5.23 -3.63 13.41
N PHE A 44 4.58 -4.48 12.63
CA PHE A 44 5.26 -5.29 11.62
C PHE A 44 5.73 -4.43 10.43
N GLY A 45 6.56 -5.01 9.56
CA GLY A 45 6.99 -4.35 8.32
C GLY A 45 7.90 -3.13 8.51
N ARG A 46 8.61 -3.03 9.64
CA ARG A 46 9.49 -1.88 9.91
C ARG A 46 10.56 -1.74 8.82
N GLY A 47 10.73 -0.51 8.33
CA GLY A 47 11.72 -0.17 7.29
C GLY A 47 11.24 -0.35 5.86
N ILE A 48 10.01 -0.85 5.64
CA ILE A 48 9.43 -0.98 4.30
C ILE A 48 8.06 -0.29 4.19
N ASN A 49 7.63 -0.06 2.96
CA ASN A 49 6.26 0.29 2.61
C ASN A 49 5.91 -0.34 1.26
N PHE A 50 4.64 -0.66 1.06
CA PHE A 50 4.15 -1.20 -0.20
C PHE A 50 3.51 -0.09 -1.02
N GLN A 51 4.12 0.26 -2.15
CA GLN A 51 3.53 1.22 -3.07
C GLN A 51 2.46 0.55 -3.93
N ILE A 52 1.27 1.15 -3.94
CA ILE A 52 0.14 0.71 -4.75
C ILE A 52 -0.25 1.84 -5.68
N THR A 53 0.05 1.66 -6.97
CA THR A 53 -0.28 2.62 -8.01
C THR A 53 -1.78 2.57 -8.31
N VAL A 54 -2.43 3.72 -8.31
CA VAL A 54 -3.87 3.87 -8.51
C VAL A 54 -4.16 5.04 -9.44
N ASP A 55 -5.28 4.99 -10.16
CA ASP A 55 -5.67 6.08 -11.05
C ASP A 55 -6.04 7.36 -10.31
N SER A 56 -6.56 7.22 -9.09
CA SER A 56 -6.92 8.36 -8.25
C SER A 56 -6.76 8.00 -6.79
N ILE A 57 -5.91 8.73 -6.07
CA ILE A 57 -5.81 8.57 -4.62
C ILE A 57 -7.00 9.20 -3.88
N ALA A 58 -7.69 10.17 -4.49
CA ALA A 58 -8.80 10.89 -3.86
C ALA A 58 -9.94 9.96 -3.47
N LEU A 59 -10.36 9.07 -4.38
CA LEU A 59 -11.43 8.09 -4.11
C LEU A 59 -11.11 7.15 -2.95
N ILE A 60 -9.83 6.82 -2.76
CA ILE A 60 -9.37 5.94 -1.69
C ILE A 60 -9.34 6.71 -0.38
N TYR A 61 -8.74 7.90 -0.40
CA TYR A 61 -8.63 8.79 0.74
C TYR A 61 -10.01 9.16 1.31
N ASP A 62 -10.93 9.62 0.47
CA ASP A 62 -12.28 10.04 0.91
C ASP A 62 -13.07 8.89 1.54
N ASN A 63 -12.94 7.68 0.98
CA ASN A 63 -13.56 6.48 1.53
C ASN A 63 -12.97 6.14 2.92
N LEU A 64 -11.65 6.23 3.08
CA LEU A 64 -11.00 6.00 4.37
C LEU A 64 -11.40 7.04 5.41
N CYS A 65 -11.44 8.33 5.04
CA CYS A 65 -11.91 9.39 5.92
C CYS A 65 -13.38 9.19 6.34
N THR A 66 -14.25 8.77 5.41
CA THR A 66 -15.66 8.47 5.72
C THR A 66 -15.81 7.35 6.76
N GLN A 67 -14.87 6.42 6.78
CA GLN A 67 -14.81 5.34 7.77
C GLN A 67 -14.00 5.71 9.03
N ASN A 68 -13.54 6.96 9.16
CA ASN A 68 -12.65 7.43 10.23
C ASN A 68 -11.36 6.59 10.34
N TYR A 69 -10.85 6.09 9.22
CA TYR A 69 -9.62 5.31 9.21
C TYR A 69 -8.39 6.23 9.39
N PRO A 70 -7.42 5.89 10.25
CA PRO A 70 -6.24 6.73 10.48
C PRO A 70 -5.39 6.92 9.22
N ILE A 71 -5.05 8.16 8.92
CA ILE A 71 -4.11 8.52 7.86
C ILE A 71 -2.72 8.70 8.49
N PHE A 72 -1.74 7.92 8.03
CA PHE A 72 -0.37 7.99 8.55
C PHE A 72 0.38 9.22 8.00
N MET A 73 0.15 9.53 6.73
CA MET A 73 0.66 10.73 6.06
C MET A 73 -0.42 11.27 5.14
N GLU A 74 -0.79 12.52 5.34
CA GLU A 74 -1.78 13.23 4.53
C GLU A 74 -1.37 13.30 3.05
N PRO A 75 -2.33 13.44 2.11
CA PRO A 75 -2.03 13.57 0.69
C PRO A 75 -1.08 14.72 0.38
N GLU A 76 0.03 14.39 -0.31
CA GLU A 76 0.98 15.36 -0.85
C GLU A 76 1.20 15.15 -2.35
N VAL A 77 1.71 16.19 -3.02
CA VAL A 77 2.28 16.10 -4.36
C VAL A 77 3.79 16.15 -4.25
N LYS A 78 4.47 15.20 -4.88
CA LYS A 78 5.93 15.11 -4.88
C LYS A 78 6.47 14.83 -6.27
N TRP A 79 7.56 15.51 -6.60
CA TRP A 79 8.33 15.28 -7.81
C TRP A 79 9.62 14.58 -7.40
N TYR A 80 9.82 13.37 -7.92
CA TYR A 80 10.98 12.54 -7.63
C TYR A 80 11.94 12.56 -8.81
N ARG A 81 13.20 12.88 -8.55
CA ARG A 81 14.26 12.84 -9.56
C ARG A 81 14.45 11.41 -10.09
N LYS A 82 14.25 11.26 -11.39
CA LYS A 82 14.72 10.17 -12.26
C LYS A 82 15.97 10.68 -13.00
N THR A 83 16.70 9.82 -13.69
CA THR A 83 18.01 10.14 -14.31
C THR A 83 18.04 11.49 -15.04
N ASP A 84 17.06 11.75 -15.90
CA ASP A 84 16.95 12.88 -16.83
C ASP A 84 15.64 13.68 -16.70
N ALA A 85 14.74 13.26 -15.80
CA ALA A 85 13.43 13.83 -15.61
C ALA A 85 13.02 13.77 -14.13
N GLU A 86 11.94 14.43 -13.77
CA GLU A 86 11.24 14.19 -12.50
C GLU A 86 9.91 13.51 -12.77
N VAL A 87 9.59 12.51 -11.96
CA VAL A 87 8.28 11.84 -11.94
C VAL A 87 7.41 12.50 -10.88
N GLY A 88 6.28 13.04 -11.28
CA GLY A 88 5.29 13.61 -10.39
C GLY A 88 4.34 12.53 -9.88
N VAL A 89 4.09 12.54 -8.58
CA VAL A 89 3.06 11.70 -7.97
C VAL A 89 2.24 12.49 -6.97
N LYS A 90 0.97 12.14 -6.85
CA LYS A 90 0.17 12.44 -5.65
C LYS A 90 0.15 11.18 -4.78
N GLN A 91 0.40 11.30 -3.49
CA GLN A 91 0.54 10.14 -2.61
C GLN A 91 0.07 10.40 -1.20
N PHE A 92 -0.34 9.35 -0.50
CA PHE A 92 -0.62 9.36 0.93
C PHE A 92 -0.33 7.97 1.52
N LEU A 93 -0.16 7.89 2.84
CA LEU A 93 0.11 6.63 3.51
C LEU A 93 -0.96 6.32 4.54
N VAL A 94 -1.26 5.03 4.65
CA VAL A 94 -1.96 4.46 5.80
C VAL A 94 -1.11 3.36 6.42
N GLN A 95 -1.36 3.07 7.69
CA GLN A 95 -0.84 1.91 8.37
C GLN A 95 -1.96 0.89 8.51
N ASP A 96 -1.71 -0.36 8.13
CA ASP A 96 -2.67 -1.44 8.32
C ASP A 96 -2.75 -1.87 9.80
N PRO A 97 -3.71 -2.74 10.19
CA PRO A 97 -3.89 -3.14 11.59
C PRO A 97 -2.65 -3.77 12.25
N ASP A 98 -1.75 -4.39 11.48
CA ASP A 98 -0.56 -5.07 11.97
C ASP A 98 0.70 -4.18 11.95
N GLY A 99 0.61 -3.01 11.31
CA GLY A 99 1.66 -2.00 11.29
C GLY A 99 2.33 -1.78 9.94
N TYR A 100 1.98 -2.53 8.90
CA TYR A 100 2.53 -2.37 7.56
C TYR A 100 2.10 -1.03 6.95
N LEU A 101 3.06 -0.33 6.34
CA LEU A 101 2.78 0.92 5.63
C LEU A 101 2.35 0.62 4.19
N ILE A 102 1.18 1.14 3.81
CA ILE A 102 0.65 1.09 2.45
C ILE A 102 0.68 2.51 1.89
N ARG A 103 1.44 2.71 0.81
CA ARG A 103 1.55 3.99 0.10
C ARG A 103 0.74 3.96 -1.18
N PHE A 104 -0.40 4.64 -1.20
CA PHE A 104 -1.15 4.82 -2.45
C PHE A 104 -0.52 5.95 -3.26
N SER A 105 -0.33 5.73 -4.55
CA SER A 105 0.35 6.67 -5.44
C SER A 105 -0.41 6.81 -6.76
N GLU A 106 -0.70 8.05 -7.14
CA GLU A 106 -1.29 8.45 -8.41
C GLU A 106 -0.22 9.15 -9.25
N TYR A 107 -0.01 8.67 -10.47
CA TYR A 107 1.00 9.22 -11.38
C TYR A 107 0.50 10.50 -12.04
N LEU A 108 1.29 11.57 -11.97
CA LEU A 108 0.95 12.89 -12.52
C LEU A 108 1.67 13.20 -13.84
N GLY A 109 2.65 12.39 -14.23
CA GLY A 109 3.47 12.64 -15.42
C GLY A 109 4.96 12.76 -15.14
N GLU A 110 5.72 13.05 -16.19
CA GLU A 110 7.15 13.34 -16.15
C GLU A 110 7.41 14.78 -16.60
N ARG A 111 8.39 15.46 -16.00
CA ARG A 111 8.88 16.78 -16.43
C ARG A 111 10.40 16.79 -16.55
N ALA A 112 10.96 17.58 -17.47
CA ALA A 112 12.41 17.69 -17.62
C ALA A 112 13.05 18.37 -16.41
N ILE A 113 14.26 17.93 -16.04
CA ILE A 113 15.09 18.66 -15.06
C ILE A 113 15.74 19.83 -15.80
N VAL A 114 15.34 21.06 -15.46
CA VAL A 114 16.06 22.25 -15.92
C VAL A 114 17.29 22.37 -15.04
N LEU A 115 18.47 22.15 -15.62
CA LEU A 115 19.77 22.34 -14.98
C LEU A 115 20.06 23.82 -14.72
#